data_AF-A0A7G9BL14-F1
#
_entry.id   AF-A0A7G9BL14-F1
#
_cell.length_a   1.000
_cell.length_b   1.000
_cell.length_c   1.000
_cell.angle_alpha   90.00
_cell.angle_beta   90.00
_cell.angle_gamma   90.00
#
_symmetry.space_group_name_H-M   'P 1'
#
loop_
_entity.id
_entity.type
_entity.pdbx_description
1 polymer ?
#
loop_
_entity_poly.entity_id
_entity_poly.type
_entity_poly.pdbx_seq_one_letter_code
_entity_poly.pdbx_strand_id
1 'polypeptide(L)'
;MNLVEAIQSIDLDAVIDRMNAYALNRLGSVGIKSFNGKEPVDFVGDVILKVIEGTRDWDNATCSFDDFLFGCLKSEISNFFKSNRVKYDDELPELMASNSEYDFEKKRLRLGELLKEAGADDEELTVFECWMDGMYKPAEISSDLGVEVKVIYNVTKRLQRTLSKIKSEAKNII
;
A
#
# COMPACT_ATOMS: atom_id res chain seq x y z
N MET A 1 9.85 15.36 23.48
CA MET A 1 9.58 16.54 22.63
C MET A 1 8.07 16.63 22.52
N ASN A 2 7.48 17.72 22.99
CA ASN A 2 6.02 17.86 22.93
C ASN A 2 5.56 18.16 21.48
N LEU A 3 4.27 18.06 21.20
CA LEU A 3 3.73 18.25 19.85
C LEU A 3 4.07 19.62 19.23
N VAL A 4 4.06 20.69 20.03
CA VAL A 4 4.34 22.06 19.56
C VAL A 4 5.80 22.19 19.13
N GLU A 5 6.71 21.65 19.93
CA GLU A 5 8.13 21.58 19.59
C GLU A 5 8.35 20.75 18.31
N ALA A 6 7.69 19.60 18.20
CA ALA A 6 7.79 18.72 17.03
C ALA A 6 7.37 19.43 15.74
N ILE A 7 6.22 20.13 15.76
CA ILE A 7 5.73 20.91 14.62
C ILE A 7 6.70 22.03 14.25
N GLN A 8 7.24 22.76 15.23
CA GLN A 8 8.18 23.86 14.97
C GLN A 8 9.56 23.39 14.48
N SER A 9 9.92 22.14 14.74
CA SER A 9 11.21 21.58 14.34
C SER A 9 11.25 21.08 12.90
N ILE A 10 10.10 21.00 12.22
CA ILE A 10 10.00 20.48 10.86
C ILE A 10 9.44 21.54 9.91
N ASP A 11 9.77 21.39 8.63
CA ASP A 11 9.04 22.06 7.56
C ASP A 11 7.74 21.30 7.31
N LEU A 12 6.67 21.71 8.01
CA LEU A 12 5.39 21.03 7.97
C LEU A 12 4.76 21.08 6.58
N ASP A 13 4.93 22.17 5.84
CA ASP A 13 4.40 22.31 4.47
C ASP A 13 5.08 21.30 3.54
N ALA A 14 6.40 21.17 3.61
CA ALA A 14 7.13 20.16 2.85
C ALA A 14 6.78 18.71 3.25
N VAL A 15 6.41 18.47 4.51
CA VAL A 15 5.91 17.15 4.95
C VAL A 15 4.52 16.89 4.39
N ILE A 16 3.60 17.85 4.47
CA ILE A 16 2.25 17.77 3.93
C ILE A 16 2.28 17.52 2.42
N ASP A 17 3.13 18.22 1.67
CA ASP A 17 3.30 18.02 0.23
C ASP A 17 3.72 16.58 -0.10
N ARG A 18 4.68 16.04 0.65
CA ARG A 18 5.10 14.63 0.50
C ARG A 18 4.00 13.65 0.88
N MET A 19 3.22 13.95 1.92
CA MET A 19 2.08 13.13 2.34
C MET A 19 0.96 13.14 1.30
N ASN A 20 0.65 14.30 0.71
CA ASN A 20 -0.32 14.45 -0.36
C ASN A 20 0.12 13.68 -1.62
N ALA A 21 1.38 13.82 -2.02
CA ALA A 21 1.93 13.07 -3.15
C ALA A 21 1.84 11.55 -2.91
N TYR A 22 2.13 11.10 -1.69
CA TYR A 22 1.99 9.70 -1.29
C TYR A 22 0.53 9.23 -1.34
N ALA A 23 -0.40 9.99 -0.76
CA ALA A 23 -1.83 9.66 -0.75
C ALA A 23 -2.41 9.63 -2.17
N LEU A 24 -2.08 10.61 -3.01
CA LEU A 24 -2.48 10.65 -4.42
C LEU A 24 -1.96 9.46 -5.22
N ASN A 25 -0.69 9.09 -5.04
CA ASN A 25 -0.12 7.94 -5.73
C ASN A 25 -0.78 6.63 -5.26
N ARG A 26 -0.97 6.47 -3.95
CA ARG A 26 -1.51 5.27 -3.31
C ARG A 26 -3.00 5.08 -3.54
N LEU A 27 -3.79 6.15 -3.52
CA LEU A 27 -5.24 6.10 -3.72
C LEU A 27 -5.60 6.22 -5.20
N GLY A 28 -4.78 6.90 -6.01
CA GLY A 28 -4.94 6.95 -7.46
C GLY A 28 -4.53 5.68 -8.20
N SER A 29 -3.67 4.84 -7.59
CA SER A 29 -3.35 3.51 -8.11
C SER A 29 -4.45 2.48 -7.87
N VAL A 30 -5.40 2.77 -6.97
CA VAL A 30 -6.50 1.85 -6.65
C VAL A 30 -7.77 2.41 -7.29
N GLY A 31 -8.44 1.60 -8.12
CA GLY A 31 -9.60 1.98 -8.94
C GLY A 31 -10.88 2.41 -8.17
N ILE A 32 -10.74 2.93 -6.95
CA ILE A 32 -11.84 3.47 -6.15
C ILE A 32 -12.46 4.66 -6.89
N LYS A 33 -13.72 4.49 -7.31
CA LYS A 33 -14.52 5.54 -7.96
C LYS A 33 -14.99 6.63 -6.99
N SER A 34 -15.02 6.35 -5.68
CA SER A 34 -15.46 7.27 -4.65
C SER A 34 -14.80 6.95 -3.31
N PHE A 35 -14.08 7.91 -2.72
CA PHE A 35 -13.49 7.74 -1.39
C PHE A 35 -14.49 8.11 -0.28
N ASN A 36 -15.74 7.65 -0.38
CA ASN A 36 -16.85 8.07 0.51
C ASN A 36 -17.02 9.61 0.58
N GLY A 37 -16.89 10.28 -0.57
CA GLY A 37 -16.97 11.75 -0.66
C GLY A 37 -15.71 12.50 -0.23
N LYS A 38 -14.62 11.79 0.09
CA LYS A 38 -13.30 12.39 0.37
C LYS A 38 -12.43 12.45 -0.89
N GLU A 39 -11.47 13.35 -0.88
CA GLU A 39 -10.33 13.38 -1.79
C GLU A 39 -9.09 12.76 -1.12
N PRO A 40 -8.09 12.28 -1.89
CA PRO A 40 -6.85 11.75 -1.32
C PRO A 40 -6.14 12.69 -0.34
N VAL A 41 -6.25 14.00 -0.54
CA VAL A 41 -5.69 15.03 0.34
C VAL A 41 -6.45 15.13 1.68
N ASP A 42 -7.73 14.76 1.73
CA ASP A 42 -8.52 14.79 2.97
C ASP A 42 -8.01 13.76 3.98
N PHE A 43 -7.45 12.64 3.52
CA PHE A 43 -6.80 11.66 4.40
C PHE A 43 -5.59 12.25 5.12
N VAL A 44 -4.85 13.14 4.46
CA VAL A 44 -3.73 13.85 5.08
C VAL A 44 -4.26 14.86 6.10
N GLY A 45 -5.30 15.62 5.75
CA GLY A 45 -5.97 16.54 6.67
C GLY A 45 -6.49 15.85 7.94
N ASP A 46 -7.16 14.70 7.78
CA ASP A 46 -7.67 13.89 8.89
C ASP A 46 -6.55 13.42 9.83
N VAL A 47 -5.39 13.03 9.29
CA VAL A 47 -4.24 12.61 10.08
C VAL A 47 -3.71 13.77 10.90
N ILE A 48 -3.51 14.93 10.29
CA ILE A 48 -3.01 16.13 10.99
C ILE A 48 -3.99 16.53 12.09
N LEU A 49 -5.29 16.55 11.80
CA LEU A 49 -6.32 16.90 12.77
C LEU A 49 -6.32 15.94 13.96
N LYS A 50 -6.29 14.62 13.72
CA LYS A 50 -6.24 13.59 14.77
C LYS A 50 -5.00 13.67 15.66
N VAL A 51 -3.87 14.13 15.11
CA VAL A 51 -2.63 14.35 15.88
C VAL A 51 -2.77 15.60 16.75
N ILE A 52 -3.31 16.70 16.21
CA ILE A 52 -3.54 17.95 16.97
C ILE A 52 -4.56 17.74 18.09
N GLU A 53 -5.62 16.97 17.84
CA GLU A 53 -6.66 16.64 18.82
C GLU A 53 -6.19 15.63 19.89
N GLY A 54 -5.00 15.05 19.74
CA GLY A 54 -4.47 14.04 20.66
C GLY A 54 -5.10 12.65 20.52
N THR A 55 -5.89 12.41 19.46
CA THR A 55 -6.42 11.07 19.13
C THR A 55 -5.31 10.11 18.70
N ARG A 56 -4.23 10.64 18.13
CA ARG A 56 -2.99 9.91 17.85
C ARG A 56 -1.92 10.34 18.85
N ASP A 57 -1.45 9.38 19.64
CA ASP A 57 -0.51 9.61 20.72
C ASP A 57 0.92 9.81 20.18
N TRP A 58 1.31 11.07 20.01
CA TRP A 58 2.68 11.46 19.66
C TRP A 58 3.62 11.37 20.85
N ASP A 59 3.15 11.61 22.08
CA ASP A 59 4.03 11.70 23.25
C ASP A 59 4.72 10.37 23.58
N ASN A 60 4.14 9.24 23.15
CA ASN A 60 4.73 7.91 23.25
C ASN A 60 5.46 7.43 21.98
N ALA A 61 5.59 8.27 20.95
CA ALA A 61 6.28 7.89 19.71
C ALA A 61 7.80 7.86 19.88
N THR A 62 8.45 6.81 19.37
CA THR A 62 9.92 6.65 19.40
C THR A 62 10.61 7.05 18.09
N CYS A 63 9.84 7.45 17.09
CA CYS A 63 10.33 7.82 15.76
C CYS A 63 10.33 9.34 15.54
N SER A 64 10.86 9.79 14.40
CA SER A 64 10.75 11.18 13.99
C SER A 64 9.30 11.54 13.69
N PHE A 65 8.98 12.83 13.79
CA PHE A 65 7.60 13.31 13.63
C PHE A 65 7.06 13.08 12.22
N ASP A 66 7.91 13.19 11.18
CA ASP A 66 7.52 12.86 9.81
C ASP A 66 7.22 11.36 9.63
N ASP A 67 8.07 10.47 10.14
CA ASP A 67 7.82 9.02 10.12
C ASP A 67 6.54 8.64 10.88
N PHE A 68 6.27 9.32 12.00
CA PHE A 68 5.02 9.15 12.75
C PHE A 68 3.79 9.57 11.93
N LEU A 69 3.83 10.73 11.27
CA LEU A 69 2.75 11.22 10.42
C LEU A 69 2.49 10.29 9.23
N PHE A 70 3.55 9.81 8.58
CA PHE A 70 3.44 8.82 7.51
C PHE A 70 2.89 7.48 8.01
N GLY A 71 3.27 7.04 9.21
CA GLY A 71 2.70 5.85 9.86
C GLY A 71 1.19 5.98 10.08
N CYS A 72 0.74 7.13 10.59
CA CYS A 72 -0.68 7.43 10.78
C CYS A 72 -1.45 7.43 9.44
N LEU A 73 -0.89 8.07 8.41
CA LEU A 73 -1.50 8.13 7.08
C LEU A 73 -1.64 6.74 6.44
N LYS A 74 -0.61 5.90 6.54
CA LYS A 74 -0.68 4.50 6.07
C LYS A 74 -1.78 3.72 6.77
N SER A 75 -1.91 3.89 8.09
CA SER A 75 -2.96 3.22 8.87
C SER A 75 -4.37 3.70 8.50
N GLU A 76 -4.58 5.00 8.28
CA GLU A 76 -5.86 5.56 7.84
C GLU A 76 -6.27 5.00 6.48
N ILE A 77 -5.35 5.03 5.51
CA ILE A 77 -5.60 4.53 4.17
C ILE A 77 -5.91 3.01 4.20
N SER A 78 -5.16 2.23 4.99
CA SER A 78 -5.41 0.79 5.16
C SER A 78 -6.79 0.50 5.77
N ASN A 79 -7.16 1.23 6.82
CA ASN A 79 -8.49 1.10 7.45
C ASN A 79 -9.62 1.52 6.51
N PHE A 80 -9.38 2.54 5.69
CA PHE A 80 -10.31 2.95 4.64
C PHE A 80 -10.51 1.82 3.63
N PHE A 81 -9.45 1.20 3.12
CA PHE A 81 -9.57 0.08 2.18
C PHE A 81 -10.31 -1.12 2.80
N LYS A 82 -10.02 -1.47 4.05
CA LYS A 82 -10.71 -2.55 4.77
C LYS A 82 -12.20 -2.27 4.93
N SER A 83 -12.56 -1.06 5.35
CA SER A 83 -13.96 -0.68 5.56
C SER A 83 -14.74 -0.50 4.25
N ASN A 84 -14.06 -0.10 3.16
CA ASN A 84 -14.67 -0.01 1.84
C ASN A 84 -14.94 -1.40 1.25
N ARG A 85 -14.03 -2.37 1.40
CA ARG A 85 -14.25 -3.77 0.95
C ARG A 85 -15.49 -4.41 1.55
N VAL A 86 -15.80 -4.12 2.82
CA VAL A 86 -16.99 -4.65 3.51
C VAL A 86 -18.31 -4.08 2.93
N LYS A 87 -18.32 -2.85 2.42
CA LYS A 87 -19.53 -2.24 1.85
C LYS A 87 -19.90 -2.74 0.45
N TYR A 88 -18.92 -3.25 -0.32
CA TYR A 88 -19.16 -3.76 -1.67
C TYR A 88 -19.71 -5.19 -1.70
N ASP A 89 -19.65 -5.93 -0.58
CA ASP A 89 -20.15 -7.31 -0.50
C ASP A 89 -21.67 -7.38 -0.30
N ASP A 90 -22.29 -6.32 0.23
CA ASP A 90 -23.73 -6.29 0.59
C ASP A 90 -24.65 -5.66 -0.48
N GLU A 91 -24.14 -4.91 -1.47
CA GLU A 91 -24.95 -4.18 -2.45
C GLU A 91 -24.42 -4.35 -3.89
N LEU A 92 -24.66 -5.51 -4.51
CA LEU A 92 -24.39 -5.70 -5.94
C LEU A 92 -25.68 -5.59 -6.77
N PRO A 93 -25.79 -4.55 -7.61
CA PRO A 93 -26.33 -4.71 -8.94
C PRO A 93 -25.17 -4.73 -9.95
N GLU A 94 -25.04 -5.86 -10.65
CA GLU A 94 -24.22 -5.99 -11.85
C GLU A 94 -24.57 -4.87 -12.83
N LEU A 95 -23.61 -4.05 -13.26
CA LEU A 95 -23.52 -3.53 -14.64
C LEU A 95 -22.27 -2.65 -14.84
N MET A 96 -21.48 -3.02 -15.86
CA MET A 96 -20.49 -2.21 -16.57
C MET A 96 -19.29 -1.69 -15.76
N ALA A 97 -18.44 -2.61 -15.30
CA ALA A 97 -17.04 -2.30 -15.02
C ALA A 97 -16.32 -1.97 -16.34
N SER A 98 -15.79 -0.75 -16.44
CA SER A 98 -15.02 -0.27 -17.59
C SER A 98 -13.87 -1.24 -17.91
N ASN A 99 -13.72 -1.57 -19.19
CA ASN A 99 -12.80 -2.58 -19.75
C ASN A 99 -11.34 -2.57 -19.23
N SER A 100 -10.87 -1.51 -18.57
CA SER A 100 -9.50 -1.39 -18.04
C SER A 100 -9.29 -2.04 -16.66
N GLU A 101 -10.29 -2.04 -15.78
CA GLU A 101 -10.15 -2.52 -14.40
C GLU A 101 -10.33 -4.04 -14.33
N TYR A 102 -11.30 -4.56 -15.08
CA TYR A 102 -11.43 -6.00 -15.35
C TYR A 102 -10.17 -6.59 -16.00
N ASP A 103 -9.50 -5.82 -16.86
CA ASP A 103 -8.27 -6.23 -17.52
C ASP A 103 -7.06 -6.23 -16.55
N PHE A 104 -7.01 -5.32 -15.57
CA PHE A 104 -5.95 -5.30 -14.57
C PHE A 104 -6.03 -6.49 -13.61
N GLU A 105 -7.21 -6.78 -13.04
CA GLU A 105 -7.40 -7.94 -12.16
C GLU A 105 -7.16 -9.26 -12.90
N LYS A 106 -7.58 -9.35 -14.17
CA LYS A 106 -7.30 -10.51 -15.00
C LYS A 106 -5.80 -10.66 -15.28
N LYS A 107 -5.07 -9.56 -15.50
CA LYS A 107 -3.60 -9.58 -15.64
C LYS A 107 -2.90 -9.96 -14.34
N ARG A 108 -3.37 -9.46 -13.20
CA ARG A 108 -2.89 -9.80 -11.85
C ARG A 108 -3.05 -11.29 -11.57
N LEU A 109 -4.25 -11.83 -11.77
CA LEU A 109 -4.53 -13.26 -11.60
C LEU A 109 -3.66 -14.12 -12.52
N ARG A 110 -3.61 -13.77 -13.82
CA ARG A 110 -2.79 -14.49 -14.80
C ARG A 110 -1.30 -14.48 -14.44
N LEU A 111 -0.79 -13.37 -13.90
CA LEU A 111 0.61 -13.27 -13.51
C LEU A 111 0.92 -14.12 -12.26
N GLY A 112 -0.02 -14.19 -11.32
CA GLY A 112 0.05 -15.11 -10.17
C GLY A 112 0.04 -16.59 -10.59
N GLU A 113 -0.80 -16.95 -11.57
CA GLU A 113 -0.82 -18.31 -12.14
C GLU A 113 0.51 -18.67 -12.80
N LEU A 114 1.06 -17.77 -13.63
CA LEU A 114 2.37 -17.98 -14.27
C LEU A 114 3.51 -18.12 -13.26
N LEU A 115 3.47 -17.37 -12.16
CA LEU A 115 4.42 -17.52 -11.05
C LEU A 115 4.33 -18.90 -10.41
N LYS A 116 3.11 -19.38 -10.16
CA LYS A 116 2.88 -20.71 -9.60
C LYS A 116 3.34 -21.82 -10.53
N GLU A 117 3.06 -21.72 -11.83
CA GLU A 117 3.54 -22.64 -12.86
C GLU A 117 5.07 -22.66 -12.96
N ALA A 118 5.71 -21.50 -12.79
CA ALA A 118 7.17 -21.37 -12.74
C ALA A 118 7.81 -21.88 -11.43
N GLY A 119 6.99 -22.37 -10.49
CA GLY A 119 7.41 -22.97 -9.23
C GLY A 119 7.59 -21.99 -8.06
N ALA A 120 6.91 -20.84 -8.08
CA ALA A 120 6.86 -19.93 -6.94
C ALA A 120 6.23 -20.61 -5.71
N ASP A 121 6.87 -20.43 -4.56
CA ASP A 121 6.33 -20.84 -3.26
C ASP A 121 5.29 -19.85 -2.69
N ASP A 122 4.55 -20.26 -1.65
CA ASP A 122 3.49 -19.43 -1.07
C ASP A 122 4.03 -18.10 -0.49
N GLU A 123 5.29 -18.06 -0.05
CA GLU A 123 5.93 -16.84 0.44
C GLU A 123 6.22 -15.87 -0.72
N GLU A 124 6.71 -16.39 -1.85
CA GLU A 124 6.92 -15.63 -3.08
C GLU A 124 5.61 -15.03 -3.62
N LEU A 125 4.53 -15.80 -3.60
CA LEU A 125 3.19 -15.32 -3.99
C LEU A 125 2.69 -14.23 -3.02
N THR A 126 2.93 -14.39 -1.72
CA THR A 126 2.56 -13.38 -0.72
C THR A 126 3.30 -12.06 -0.93
N VAL A 127 4.62 -12.11 -1.18
CA VAL A 127 5.41 -10.90 -1.48
C VAL A 127 4.99 -10.28 -2.82
N PHE A 128 4.64 -11.10 -3.81
CA PHE A 128 4.09 -10.62 -5.08
C PHE A 128 2.76 -9.88 -4.88
N GLU A 129 1.85 -10.39 -4.06
CA GLU A 129 0.61 -9.71 -3.69
C GLU A 129 0.89 -8.38 -3.00
N CYS A 130 1.86 -8.32 -2.06
CA CYS A 130 2.30 -7.06 -1.47
C CYS A 130 2.78 -6.05 -2.52
N TRP A 131 3.49 -6.50 -3.56
CA TRP A 131 3.95 -5.64 -4.66
C TRP A 131 2.80 -5.16 -5.53
N MET A 132 1.84 -6.03 -5.86
CA MET A 132 0.63 -5.66 -6.60
C MET A 132 -0.22 -4.66 -5.83
N ASP A 133 -0.20 -4.77 -4.50
CA ASP A 133 -0.78 -3.82 -3.58
C ASP A 133 0.14 -2.62 -3.32
N GLY A 134 1.20 -2.41 -4.10
CA GLY A 134 2.07 -1.22 -4.10
C GLY A 134 3.07 -1.13 -2.93
N MET A 135 3.28 -2.21 -2.18
CA MET A 135 4.21 -2.31 -1.06
C MET A 135 5.48 -3.03 -1.51
N TYR A 136 6.52 -2.27 -1.85
CA TYR A 136 7.75 -2.82 -2.45
C TYR A 136 8.95 -2.87 -1.49
N LYS A 137 8.92 -2.10 -0.39
CA LYS A 137 10.06 -2.02 0.53
C LYS A 137 10.07 -3.23 1.46
N PRO A 138 11.17 -4.00 1.54
CA PRO A 138 11.24 -5.18 2.40
C PRO A 138 10.95 -4.93 3.89
N ALA A 139 11.31 -3.75 4.40
CA ALA A 139 11.01 -3.35 5.77
C ALA A 139 9.51 -3.08 6.00
N GLU A 140 8.80 -2.56 4.99
CA GLU A 140 7.35 -2.33 5.07
C GLU A 140 6.60 -3.66 5.01
N ILE A 141 6.99 -4.54 4.08
CA ILE A 141 6.45 -5.90 3.94
C ILE A 141 6.73 -6.74 5.20
N SER A 142 7.92 -6.59 5.78
CA SER A 142 8.29 -7.27 7.03
C SER A 142 7.39 -6.87 8.20
N SER A 143 7.15 -5.57 8.36
CA SER A 143 6.26 -5.05 9.39
C SER A 143 4.80 -5.48 9.17
N ASP A 144 4.36 -5.57 7.91
CA ASP A 144 2.99 -5.96 7.57
C ASP A 144 2.74 -7.46 7.77
N LEU A 145 3.70 -8.31 7.37
CA LEU A 145 3.59 -9.76 7.44
C LEU A 145 4.07 -10.34 8.79
N GLY A 146 4.66 -9.53 9.67
CA GLY A 146 5.18 -9.97 10.97
C GLY A 146 6.37 -10.93 10.88
N VAL A 147 7.10 -10.91 9.76
CA VAL A 147 8.26 -11.76 9.48
C VAL A 147 9.54 -10.93 9.45
N GLU A 148 10.69 -11.54 9.75
CA GLU A 148 11.98 -10.84 9.76
C GLU A 148 12.30 -10.23 8.38
N VAL A 149 12.79 -8.98 8.36
CA VAL A 149 13.17 -8.27 7.13
C VAL A 149 14.12 -9.08 6.27
N LYS A 150 15.03 -9.83 6.89
CA LYS A 150 15.97 -10.73 6.20
C LYS A 150 15.27 -11.84 5.41
N VAL A 151 14.18 -12.39 5.96
CA VAL A 151 13.34 -13.38 5.27
C VAL A 151 12.71 -12.73 4.04
N ILE A 152 12.14 -11.53 4.17
CA ILE A 152 11.56 -10.81 3.03
C ILE A 152 12.59 -10.52 1.93
N TYR A 153 13.83 -10.15 2.29
CA TYR A 153 14.91 -9.99 1.31
C TYR A 153 15.22 -11.30 0.57
N ASN A 154 15.21 -12.43 1.27
CA ASN A 154 15.45 -13.74 0.65
C ASN A 154 14.30 -14.13 -0.29
N VAL A 155 13.05 -13.98 0.17
CA VAL A 155 11.83 -14.25 -0.63
C VAL A 155 11.81 -13.36 -1.87
N THR A 156 12.10 -12.06 -1.72
CA THR A 156 12.20 -11.11 -2.84
C THR A 156 13.19 -11.57 -3.91
N LYS A 157 14.37 -12.06 -3.49
CA LYS A 157 15.37 -12.58 -4.43
C LYS A 157 14.91 -13.87 -5.12
N ARG A 158 14.17 -14.75 -4.43
CA ARG A 158 13.58 -15.93 -5.05
C ARG A 158 12.55 -15.51 -6.11
N LEU A 159 11.61 -14.63 -5.73
CA LEU A 159 10.57 -14.12 -6.63
C LEU A 159 11.17 -13.46 -7.89
N GLN A 160 12.22 -12.65 -7.74
CA GLN A 160 12.92 -12.04 -8.89
C GLN A 160 13.54 -13.07 -9.85
N ARG A 161 14.07 -14.18 -9.32
CA ARG A 161 14.59 -15.28 -10.16
C ARG A 161 13.46 -15.99 -10.88
N THR A 162 12.34 -16.23 -10.20
CA THR A 162 11.14 -16.86 -10.77
C THR A 162 10.56 -16.00 -11.90
N LEU A 163 10.44 -14.68 -11.69
CA LEU A 163 10.04 -13.72 -12.74
C LEU A 163 11.00 -13.72 -13.94
N SER A 164 12.30 -13.88 -13.69
CA SER A 164 13.30 -13.95 -14.77
C SER A 164 13.16 -15.21 -15.63
N LYS A 165 12.69 -16.33 -15.05
CA LYS A 165 12.37 -17.55 -15.81
C LYS A 165 11.18 -17.33 -16.73
N ILE A 166 10.08 -16.78 -16.20
CA ILE A 166 8.88 -16.44 -16.99
C ILE A 166 9.23 -15.53 -18.16
N LYS A 167 10.05 -14.50 -17.92
CA LYS A 167 10.52 -13.58 -18.96
C LYS A 167 11.38 -14.28 -20.02
N SER A 168 12.16 -15.28 -19.63
CA SER A 168 13.02 -16.05 -20.53
C SER A 168 12.23 -17.05 -21.36
N GLU A 169 11.24 -17.71 -20.75
CA GLU A 169 10.29 -18.59 -21.45
C GLU A 169 9.43 -17.83 -22.44
N ALA A 170 8.93 -16.65 -22.06
CA ALA A 170 8.21 -15.75 -22.97
C ALA A 170 9.08 -15.30 -24.16
N LYS A 171 10.41 -15.20 -23.98
CA LYS A 171 11.38 -14.90 -25.04
C LYS A 171 11.68 -16.08 -25.96
N ASN A 172 11.52 -17.32 -25.50
CA ASN A 172 11.76 -18.53 -26.29
C ASN A 172 10.53 -18.94 -27.13
N ILE A 173 9.37 -18.32 -26.88
CA ILE A 173 8.11 -18.56 -27.59
C ILE A 173 7.91 -17.57 -28.75
N ILE A 174 8.65 -16.45 -28.77
CA ILE A 174 8.65 -15.42 -29.84
C ILE A 174 9.86 -15.65 -30.75
#